data_AF-A0A9P5PV42-F1
#
_entry.id   AF-A0A9P5PV42-F1
#
_cell.length_a   1.000
_cell.length_b   1.000
_cell.length_c   1.000
_cell.angle_alpha   90.00
_cell.angle_beta   90.00
_cell.angle_gamma   90.00
#
_symmetry.space_group_name_H-M   'P 1'
#
loop_
_entity.id
_entity.type
_entity.pdbx_description
1 polymer ?
#
loop_
_entity_poly.entity_id
_entity_poly.type
_entity_poly.pdbx_seq_one_letter_code
_entity_poly.pdbx_strand_id
1 'polypeptide(L)'
;SKHRAKRLKQWELWTTKVLPMIIPSYLKLLCQTRSLQDEPVVNVESQKSKCCHTARKLSIWVMCFTKIEQIELWASECSSASVQLVCSGLFPCSPIFPTLTVDIRELDFVQRLFLHIAPNYTAWCSTMSDFLAAQGYHLPGDNPLQRCFANALQWFM
;
A
#
# COMPACT_ATOMS: atom_id res chain seq x y z
N SER A 1 -26.04 6.51 -8.43
CA SER A 1 -25.83 5.73 -7.18
C SER A 1 -24.63 6.28 -6.40
N LYS A 2 -24.72 6.32 -5.06
CA LYS A 2 -23.66 6.78 -4.14
C LYS A 2 -22.33 6.05 -4.35
N HIS A 3 -22.36 4.77 -4.73
CA HIS A 3 -21.16 3.96 -5.00
C HIS A 3 -20.35 4.48 -6.19
N ARG A 4 -21.01 4.91 -7.28
CA ARG A 4 -20.34 5.47 -8.47
C ARG A 4 -19.63 6.77 -8.13
N ALA A 5 -20.28 7.65 -7.37
CA ALA A 5 -19.70 8.92 -6.94
C ALA A 5 -18.45 8.71 -6.06
N LYS A 6 -18.49 7.74 -5.13
CA LYS A 6 -17.33 7.38 -4.30
C LYS A 6 -16.16 6.88 -5.14
N ARG A 7 -16.41 6.00 -6.12
CA ARG A 7 -15.37 5.50 -7.05
C ARG A 7 -14.76 6.63 -7.88
N LEU A 8 -15.58 7.53 -8.41
CA LEU A 8 -15.11 8.68 -9.19
C LEU A 8 -14.20 9.59 -8.36
N LYS A 9 -14.60 9.91 -7.12
CA LYS A 9 -13.80 10.71 -6.20
C LYS A 9 -12.48 10.03 -5.84
N GLN A 10 -12.48 8.71 -5.61
CA GLN A 10 -11.24 7.98 -5.37
C GLN A 10 -10.32 8.00 -6.59
N TRP A 11 -10.88 7.77 -7.78
CA TRP A 11 -10.14 7.84 -9.03
C TRP A 11 -9.49 9.20 -9.23
N GLU A 12 -10.24 10.29 -9.04
CA GLU A 12 -9.74 11.66 -9.12
C GLU A 12 -8.61 11.91 -8.10
N LEU A 13 -8.75 11.46 -6.85
CA LEU A 13 -7.71 11.62 -5.84
C LEU A 13 -6.42 10.88 -6.19
N TRP A 14 -6.53 9.67 -6.74
CA TRP A 14 -5.38 8.90 -7.18
C TRP A 14 -4.65 9.58 -8.34
N THR A 15 -5.38 9.98 -9.38
CA THR A 15 -4.78 10.52 -10.60
C THR A 15 -4.26 11.96 -10.44
N THR A 16 -4.98 12.80 -9.70
CA THR A 16 -4.66 14.23 -9.60
C THR A 16 -3.73 14.57 -8.42
N LYS A 17 -3.71 13.74 -7.36
CA LYS A 17 -2.93 14.02 -6.15
C LYS A 17 -1.90 12.95 -5.85
N VAL A 18 -2.32 11.70 -5.69
CA VAL A 18 -1.44 10.68 -5.10
C VAL A 18 -0.37 10.21 -6.08
N LEU A 19 -0.75 9.77 -7.28
CA LEU A 19 0.19 9.25 -8.28
C LEU A 19 1.30 10.27 -8.61
N PRO A 20 0.98 11.55 -8.93
CA PRO A 20 2.02 12.54 -9.18
C PRO A 20 3.00 12.72 -8.01
N MET A 21 2.53 12.56 -6.77
CA MET A 21 3.37 12.69 -5.57
C MET A 21 4.22 11.45 -5.30
N ILE A 22 3.71 10.24 -5.54
CA ILE A 22 4.42 9.01 -5.20
C ILE A 22 5.37 8.52 -6.30
N ILE A 23 5.16 8.87 -7.57
CA ILE A 23 6.03 8.45 -8.68
C ILE A 23 7.50 8.84 -8.45
N PRO A 24 7.84 10.10 -8.08
CA PRO A 24 9.22 10.47 -7.79
C PRO A 24 9.82 9.67 -6.62
N SER A 25 9.02 9.42 -5.57
CA SER A 25 9.43 8.60 -4.43
C SER A 25 9.69 7.15 -4.81
N TYR A 26 8.86 6.59 -5.69
CA TYR A 26 9.04 5.24 -6.21
C TYR A 26 10.31 5.13 -7.04
N LEU A 27 10.58 6.06 -7.94
CA LEU A 27 11.83 6.07 -8.73
C LEU A 27 13.07 6.21 -7.83
N LYS A 28 12.97 7.03 -6.78
CA LYS A 28 14.04 7.16 -5.78
C LYS A 28 14.26 5.86 -5.02
N LEU A 29 13.19 5.20 -4.59
CA LEU A 29 13.24 3.88 -3.94
C LEU A 29 13.97 2.87 -4.84
N LEU A 30 13.60 2.78 -6.12
CA LEU A 30 14.24 1.85 -7.06
C LEU A 30 15.75 2.12 -7.19
N CYS A 31 16.14 3.39 -7.27
CA CYS A 31 17.55 3.77 -7.32
C CYS A 31 18.30 3.32 -6.04
N GLN A 32 17.73 3.57 -4.87
CA GLN A 32 18.34 3.27 -3.57
C GLN A 32 18.44 1.77 -3.28
N THR A 33 17.56 0.95 -3.85
CA THR A 33 17.43 -0.48 -3.55
C THR A 33 17.94 -1.39 -4.67
N ARG A 34 18.67 -0.83 -5.64
CA ARG A 34 19.12 -1.54 -6.85
C ARG A 34 17.96 -2.24 -7.56
N SER A 35 16.85 -1.52 -7.72
CA SER A 35 15.57 -2.03 -8.23
C SER A 35 14.96 -3.12 -7.35
N LEU A 36 14.77 -2.82 -6.06
CA LEU A 36 14.15 -3.69 -5.05
C LEU A 36 14.92 -5.00 -4.74
N GLN A 37 16.18 -5.10 -5.16
CA GLN A 37 17.04 -6.21 -4.76
C GLN A 37 17.37 -6.13 -3.27
N ASP A 38 17.62 -4.91 -2.79
CA ASP A 38 17.80 -4.64 -1.37
C ASP A 38 16.45 -4.42 -0.69
N GLU A 39 16.29 -5.00 0.48
CA GLU A 39 15.10 -4.80 1.29
C GLU A 39 15.01 -3.32 1.74
N PRO A 40 13.94 -2.60 1.37
CA PRO A 40 13.73 -1.24 1.84
C PRO A 40 13.58 -1.21 3.35
N VAL A 41 14.26 -0.27 4.00
CA VAL A 41 14.03 -0.01 5.43
C VAL A 41 12.73 0.76 5.57
N VAL A 42 11.79 0.24 6.37
CA VAL A 42 10.58 0.97 6.69
C VAL A 42 10.94 2.20 7.53
N ASN A 43 10.81 3.37 6.92
CA ASN A 43 11.15 4.66 7.52
C ASN A 43 9.97 5.61 7.40
N VAL A 44 9.11 5.58 8.43
CA VAL A 44 7.91 6.41 8.53
C VAL A 44 8.00 7.36 9.71
N GLU A 45 7.31 8.50 9.61
CA GLU A 45 7.37 9.55 10.61
C GLU A 45 6.70 9.11 11.91
N SER A 46 7.47 8.89 12.96
CA SER A 46 6.96 8.47 14.28
C SER A 46 6.45 9.65 15.12
N GLN A 47 6.75 10.89 14.73
CA GLN A 47 6.41 12.10 15.47
C GLN A 47 5.52 13.04 14.68
N LYS A 48 4.68 13.79 15.40
CA LYS A 48 3.86 14.84 14.81
C LYS A 48 4.75 15.97 14.27
N SER A 49 4.56 16.35 13.01
CA SER A 49 5.26 17.50 12.44
C SER A 49 4.91 18.79 13.18
N LYS A 50 5.92 19.63 13.44
CA LYS A 50 5.72 20.94 14.09
C LYS A 50 5.10 21.97 13.15
N CYS A 51 5.26 21.80 11.84
CA CYS A 51 4.88 22.77 10.83
C CYS A 51 3.41 22.68 10.36
N CYS A 52 2.71 21.56 10.58
CA CYS A 52 1.37 21.36 10.03
C CYS A 52 0.38 21.02 11.16
N HIS A 53 -0.59 21.91 11.41
CA HIS A 53 -1.55 21.74 12.50
C HIS A 53 -2.53 20.57 12.27
N THR A 54 -2.69 20.12 11.02
CA THR A 54 -3.62 19.08 10.57
C THR A 54 -3.05 17.66 10.57
N ALA A 55 -1.88 17.44 11.17
CA ALA A 55 -1.24 16.13 11.22
C ALA A 55 -2.10 15.10 11.99
N ARG A 56 -2.17 13.88 11.45
CA ARG A 56 -2.95 12.75 12.00
C ARG A 56 -2.06 11.54 12.19
N LYS A 57 -2.23 10.86 13.32
CA LYS A 57 -1.63 9.54 13.56
C LYS A 57 -2.47 8.48 12.84
N LEU A 58 -1.82 7.63 12.05
CA LEU A 58 -2.43 6.52 11.33
C LEU A 58 -1.85 5.21 11.86
N SER A 59 -2.71 4.20 11.99
CA SER A 59 -2.32 2.83 12.29
C SER A 59 -2.66 1.97 11.08
N ILE A 60 -1.65 1.30 10.54
CA ILE A 60 -1.71 0.71 9.20
C ILE A 60 -1.19 -0.72 9.27
N TRP A 61 -1.97 -1.65 8.73
CA TRP A 61 -1.51 -3.01 8.52
C TRP A 61 -0.62 -3.08 7.29
N VAL A 62 0.52 -3.73 7.43
CA VAL A 62 1.49 -3.99 6.37
C VAL A 62 1.42 -5.47 6.04
N MET A 63 1.16 -5.76 4.78
CA MET A 63 1.18 -7.11 4.25
C MET A 63 2.49 -7.34 3.50
N CYS A 64 3.23 -8.36 3.93
CA CYS A 64 4.45 -8.83 3.29
C CYS A 64 4.31 -10.33 2.95
N PHE A 65 5.26 -10.86 2.17
CA PHE A 65 5.29 -12.28 1.81
C PHE A 65 5.23 -13.25 3.00
N THR A 66 5.92 -12.93 4.09
CA THR A 66 6.15 -13.86 5.20
C THR A 66 5.43 -13.49 6.48
N LYS A 67 4.83 -12.28 6.54
CA LYS A 67 4.23 -11.75 7.76
C LYS A 67 3.20 -10.67 7.47
N ILE A 68 2.36 -10.45 8.48
CA ILE A 68 1.52 -9.27 8.60
C ILE A 68 1.93 -8.54 9.87
N GLU A 69 2.17 -7.24 9.77
CA GLU A 69 2.50 -6.41 10.94
C GLU A 69 1.74 -5.08 10.93
N GLN A 70 1.71 -4.40 12.06
CA GLN A 70 1.05 -3.11 12.20
C GLN A 70 2.10 -2.04 12.45
N ILE A 71 2.08 -0.99 11.63
CA ILE A 71 2.93 0.18 11.78
C ILE A 71 2.10 1.40 12.16
N GLU A 72 2.75 2.38 12.76
CA GLU A 72 2.15 3.68 13.03
C GLU A 72 2.96 4.78 12.36
N LEU A 73 2.27 5.76 11.77
CA LEU A 73 2.92 6.93 11.19
C LEU A 73 2.08 8.20 11.34
N TRP A 74 2.76 9.34 11.34
CA TRP A 74 2.12 10.65 11.29
C TRP A 74 2.05 11.16 9.86
N ALA A 75 0.84 11.44 9.40
CA ALA A 75 0.58 11.99 8.07
C ALA A 75 0.07 13.43 8.17
N SER A 76 0.53 14.29 7.27
CA SER A 76 0.09 15.67 7.13
C SER A 76 0.18 16.10 5.66
N GLU A 77 -0.24 17.33 5.35
CA GLU A 77 -0.09 17.88 4.00
C GLU A 77 1.38 17.97 3.57
N CYS A 78 2.27 18.23 4.53
CA CYS A 78 3.70 18.38 4.31
C CYS A 78 4.44 17.03 4.26
N SER A 79 3.83 15.98 4.81
CA SER A 79 4.37 14.62 4.82
C SER A 79 3.23 13.62 4.61
N SER A 80 2.93 13.35 3.34
CA SER A 80 1.83 12.49 2.93
C SER A 80 2.09 11.03 3.33
N ALA A 81 1.06 10.36 3.86
CA ALA A 81 1.13 8.93 4.19
C ALA A 81 1.61 8.09 2.99
N SER A 82 1.03 8.33 1.81
CA SER A 82 1.33 7.58 0.59
C SER A 82 2.78 7.76 0.14
N VAL A 83 3.35 8.95 0.34
CA VAL A 83 4.76 9.24 0.02
C VAL A 83 5.69 8.52 1.01
N GLN A 84 5.41 8.60 2.31
CA GLN A 84 6.21 7.91 3.33
C GLN A 84 6.20 6.39 3.13
N LEU A 85 5.03 5.82 2.84
CA LEU A 85 4.88 4.39 2.57
C LEU A 85 5.67 3.97 1.34
N VAL A 86 5.56 4.68 0.22
CA VAL A 86 6.29 4.32 -1.01
C VAL A 86 7.80 4.49 -0.84
N CYS A 87 8.27 5.53 -0.15
CA CYS A 87 9.69 5.64 0.23
C CYS A 87 10.18 4.47 1.09
N SER A 88 9.26 3.81 1.80
CA SER A 88 9.52 2.65 2.67
C SER A 88 9.32 1.30 1.97
N GLY A 89 9.09 1.29 0.65
CA GLY A 89 8.83 0.04 -0.08
C GLY A 89 7.40 -0.49 0.02
N LEU A 90 6.46 0.32 0.52
CA LEU A 90 5.09 -0.08 0.78
C LEU A 90 4.11 0.70 -0.10
N PHE A 91 3.16 0.03 -0.74
CA PHE A 91 2.15 0.67 -1.58
C PHE A 91 0.79 0.75 -0.89
N PRO A 92 0.21 1.95 -0.73
CA PRO A 92 -1.04 2.13 0.00
C PRO A 92 -2.26 1.60 -0.76
N CYS A 93 -3.19 0.94 -0.07
CA CYS A 93 -4.44 0.46 -0.67
C CYS A 93 -5.52 1.56 -0.83
N SER A 94 -5.26 2.79 -0.39
CA SER A 94 -6.19 3.93 -0.37
C SER A 94 -5.41 5.24 -0.46
N PRO A 95 -5.94 6.29 -1.12
CA PRO A 95 -5.13 7.42 -1.56
C PRO A 95 -4.66 8.37 -0.43
N ILE A 96 -5.50 8.61 0.58
CA ILE A 96 -5.23 9.66 1.59
C ILE A 96 -4.94 9.06 2.97
N PHE A 97 -5.79 8.14 3.42
CA PHE A 97 -5.68 7.51 4.74
C PHE A 97 -5.77 5.99 4.56
N PRO A 98 -4.65 5.34 4.19
CA PRO A 98 -4.59 3.89 4.09
C PRO A 98 -4.68 3.25 5.48
N THR A 99 -5.41 2.14 5.56
CA THR A 99 -5.48 1.26 6.73
C THR A 99 -4.76 -0.07 6.48
N LEU A 100 -4.51 -0.37 5.21
CA LEU A 100 -3.73 -1.50 4.73
C LEU A 100 -2.78 -0.99 3.65
N THR A 101 -1.57 -1.52 3.64
CA THR A 101 -0.55 -1.32 2.62
C THR A 101 0.08 -2.67 2.28
N VAL A 102 0.58 -2.81 1.06
CA VAL A 102 1.19 -4.05 0.57
C VAL A 102 2.65 -3.77 0.24
N ASP A 103 3.56 -4.70 0.52
CA ASP A 103 4.95 -4.64 0.05
C ASP A 103 4.98 -4.54 -1.48
N ILE A 104 5.70 -3.55 -2.01
CA ILE A 104 5.85 -3.33 -3.45
C ILE A 104 6.42 -4.57 -4.15
N ARG A 105 7.29 -5.35 -3.49
CA ARG A 105 7.85 -6.58 -4.04
C ARG A 105 6.78 -7.66 -4.24
N GLU A 106 5.76 -7.68 -3.38
CA GLU A 106 4.63 -8.59 -3.52
C GLU A 106 3.77 -8.19 -4.73
N LEU A 107 3.54 -6.88 -4.91
CA LEU A 107 2.83 -6.38 -6.08
C LEU A 107 3.58 -6.64 -7.39
N ASP A 108 4.90 -6.43 -7.41
CA ASP A 108 5.75 -6.74 -8.59
C ASP A 108 5.74 -8.24 -8.90
N PHE A 109 5.78 -9.11 -7.88
CA PHE A 109 5.65 -10.55 -8.06
C PHE A 109 4.30 -10.93 -8.68
N VAL A 110 3.19 -10.41 -8.17
CA VAL A 110 1.85 -10.72 -8.69
C VAL A 110 1.66 -10.17 -10.10
N GLN A 111 2.18 -8.97 -10.38
CA GLN A 111 2.19 -8.41 -11.72
C GLN A 111 2.91 -9.35 -12.71
N ARG A 112 4.09 -9.87 -12.33
CA ARG A 112 4.83 -10.85 -13.15
C ARG A 112 4.10 -12.17 -13.26
N LEU A 113 3.51 -12.67 -12.18
CA LEU A 113 2.70 -13.89 -12.18
C LEU A 113 1.58 -13.79 -13.23
N PHE A 114 0.91 -12.64 -13.31
CA PHE A 114 -0.18 -12.39 -14.26
C PHE A 114 0.28 -12.28 -15.72
N LEU A 115 1.58 -12.23 -16.00
CA LEU A 115 2.13 -12.41 -17.36
C LEU A 115 2.21 -13.89 -17.76
N HIS A 116 2.19 -14.80 -16.79
CA HIS A 116 2.36 -16.25 -16.99
C HIS A 116 1.08 -17.06 -16.74
N ILE A 117 0.11 -16.49 -16.02
CA ILE A 117 -1.20 -17.09 -15.79
C ILE A 117 -2.32 -16.05 -15.97
N ALA A 118 -3.54 -16.52 -16.23
CA ALA A 118 -4.70 -15.64 -16.31
C ALA A 118 -4.85 -14.83 -15.00
N PRO A 119 -4.99 -13.48 -15.07
CA PRO A 119 -5.09 -12.63 -13.89
C PRO A 119 -6.26 -13.04 -12.99
N ASN A 120 -5.93 -13.59 -11.82
CA ASN A 120 -6.91 -14.01 -10.83
C ASN A 120 -6.49 -13.51 -9.44
N TYR A 121 -6.71 -12.23 -9.20
CA TYR A 121 -6.41 -11.62 -7.91
C TYR A 121 -7.23 -12.24 -6.77
N THR A 122 -8.40 -12.81 -7.05
CA THR A 122 -9.23 -13.46 -6.02
C THR A 122 -8.55 -14.74 -5.54
N ALA A 123 -8.13 -15.62 -6.45
CA ALA A 123 -7.38 -16.82 -6.09
C ALA A 123 -6.07 -16.47 -5.37
N TRP A 124 -5.34 -15.44 -5.85
CA TRP A 124 -4.15 -14.96 -5.15
C TRP A 124 -4.46 -14.52 -3.72
N CYS A 125 -5.46 -13.67 -3.53
CA CYS A 125 -5.83 -13.14 -2.21
C CYS A 125 -6.30 -14.26 -1.27
N SER A 126 -7.08 -15.22 -1.76
CA SER A 126 -7.50 -16.39 -0.97
C SER A 126 -6.29 -17.21 -0.54
N THR A 127 -5.45 -17.62 -1.49
CA THR A 127 -4.23 -18.40 -1.19
C THR A 127 -3.33 -17.67 -0.20
N MET A 128 -3.13 -16.37 -0.36
CA MET A 128 -2.26 -15.59 0.52
C MET A 128 -2.87 -15.42 1.91
N SER A 129 -4.19 -15.23 2.01
CA SER A 129 -4.89 -15.19 3.29
C SER A 129 -4.80 -16.53 4.01
N ASP A 130 -5.00 -17.64 3.30
CA ASP A 130 -4.93 -19.00 3.83
C ASP A 130 -3.49 -19.33 4.29
N PHE A 131 -2.49 -18.97 3.48
CA PHE A 131 -1.08 -19.15 3.81
C PHE A 131 -0.69 -18.38 5.07
N LEU A 132 -1.05 -17.09 5.17
CA LEU A 132 -0.75 -16.26 6.32
C LEU A 132 -1.52 -16.71 7.58
N ALA A 133 -2.78 -17.14 7.42
CA ALA A 133 -3.56 -17.71 8.51
C ALA A 133 -2.95 -19.00 9.07
N ALA A 134 -2.41 -19.87 8.21
CA ALA A 134 -1.70 -21.07 8.63
C ALA A 134 -0.42 -20.76 9.42
N GLN A 135 0.17 -19.57 9.22
CA GLN A 135 1.30 -19.05 10.00
C GLN A 135 0.87 -18.26 11.25
N GLY A 136 -0.43 -18.19 11.54
CA GLY A 136 -0.99 -17.48 12.71
C GLY A 136 -1.24 -15.98 12.50
N TYR A 137 -1.13 -15.47 11.26
CA TYR A 137 -1.44 -14.07 10.93
C TYR A 137 -2.88 -13.90 10.49
N HIS A 138 -3.59 -12.94 11.08
CA HIS A 138 -4.97 -12.62 10.74
C HIS A 138 -5.16 -11.12 10.55
N LEU A 139 -5.80 -10.71 9.44
CA LEU A 139 -6.23 -9.33 9.25
C LEU A 139 -7.60 -9.09 9.89
N PRO A 140 -7.82 -7.91 10.49
CA PRO A 140 -9.13 -7.57 11.06
C PRO A 140 -10.17 -7.28 9.96
N GLY A 141 -11.34 -7.91 10.09
CA GLY A 141 -12.53 -7.67 9.27
C GLY A 141 -12.79 -8.73 8.18
N ASP A 142 -13.92 -8.58 7.48
CA ASP A 142 -14.33 -9.52 6.40
C ASP A 142 -13.64 -9.19 5.07
N ASN A 143 -12.85 -10.13 4.56
CA ASN A 143 -12.12 -10.04 3.29
C ASN A 143 -11.37 -8.71 3.04
N PRO A 144 -10.66 -8.14 4.03
CA PRO A 144 -9.95 -6.87 3.87
C PRO A 144 -8.89 -6.99 2.77
N LEU A 145 -8.23 -8.14 2.70
CA LEU A 145 -7.14 -8.41 1.76
C LEU A 145 -7.62 -8.35 0.31
N GLN A 146 -8.68 -9.06 -0.05
CA GLN A 146 -9.17 -9.08 -1.43
C GLN A 146 -9.50 -7.68 -1.95
N ARG A 147 -10.21 -6.88 -1.15
CA ARG A 147 -10.62 -5.53 -1.54
C ARG A 147 -9.44 -4.56 -1.60
N CYS A 148 -8.58 -4.59 -0.59
CA CYS A 148 -7.47 -3.66 -0.48
C CYS A 148 -6.35 -4.00 -1.46
N PHE A 149 -6.02 -5.28 -1.61
CA PHE A 149 -5.04 -5.76 -2.58
C PHE A 149 -5.48 -5.48 -4.01
N ALA A 150 -6.75 -5.75 -4.37
CA ALA A 150 -7.25 -5.40 -5.71
C ALA A 150 -7.13 -3.91 -6.02
N ASN A 151 -7.38 -3.04 -5.05
CA ASN A 151 -7.16 -1.59 -5.23
C ASN A 151 -5.67 -1.26 -5.39
N ALA A 152 -4.80 -1.79 -4.53
CA ALA A 152 -3.36 -1.55 -4.62
C ALA A 152 -2.81 -1.99 -5.98
N LEU A 153 -3.15 -3.21 -6.41
CA LEU A 153 -2.73 -3.77 -7.69
C LEU A 153 -3.24 -2.93 -8.87
N GLN A 154 -4.50 -2.47 -8.84
CA GLN A 154 -5.07 -1.63 -9.90
C GLN A 154 -4.30 -0.31 -10.09
N TRP A 155 -3.77 0.28 -9.01
CA TRP A 155 -3.04 1.56 -9.07
C TRP A 155 -1.53 1.40 -9.20
N PHE A 156 -1.02 0.21 -8.92
CA PHE A 156 0.38 -0.15 -9.08
C PHE A 156 0.71 -0.52 -10.54
N MET A 157 -0.20 -1.21 -11.22
CA MET A 157 -0.12 -1.53 -12.66
C MET A 157 -0.49 -0.33 -13.53
#